data_AF-A0A6N6J9I7-F1
#
_entry.id   AF-A0A6N6J9I7-F1
#
_cell.length_a   1.000
_cell.length_b   1.000
_cell.length_c   1.000
_cell.angle_alpha   90.00
_cell.angle_beta   90.00
_cell.angle_gamma   90.00
#
_symmetry.space_group_name_H-M   'P 1'
#
loop_
_entity.id
_entity.type
_entity.pdbx_description
1 polymer ?
#
loop_
_entity_poly.entity_id
_entity_poly.type
_entity_poly.pdbx_seq_one_letter_code
_entity_poly.pdbx_strand_id
1 'polypeptide(L)'
;MKSMTLNKLLSGTALGFAMLSAPAFAEPVTLTTEDGSITISGEIKNFDGTNYTIETVIGTVIMSAQTVSCQGAACPVLAPQESQFKFAGSRALADSLIPTLISDYSKSIGAQSESSVSSNGRAVFSFDTEQAGKAEIEVASTNSRDGFEALVGGDATFALATRPARNREVRAAADAGKGELRTPQQEHIVAVDGLLLVTHPDNPVRAVSEVNAALAFSGRIANWSELGGNNAPINLYVREADSGSREVFDNLVMRPNGLAVAANVTVLDSDQAISDAVQQDPNGFGFTSFANVGEAAALDIQGVCGLRTPASAFTIKTEEYPLTRLMYMYQAGDRLDYHAKGFLDYLETDEAQEAVARAGFVDQSISSETINSQGIRVASAVVNNETPEDFAVMRDMLELLLSSDRMSTTYRFETGSARLDARAQADVARLAELLESDRFRNKEILFVGFTDSVGKSDLNQLLSLQRAELVRRNVLAENPSLRNSIKTRAVGFGEVSPLGCNETDTGRRINRRVEVWVQDIVAADQS
;
A
#
# COMPACT_ATOMS: atom_id res chain seq x y z
N MET A 1 41.70 78.69 26.05
CA MET A 1 41.02 77.60 25.32
C MET A 1 39.53 77.89 25.29
N LYS A 2 38.97 78.01 24.06
CA LYS A 2 37.54 78.10 23.64
C LYS A 2 36.74 79.31 24.15
N SER A 3 36.47 80.37 23.35
CA SER A 3 35.60 80.51 22.14
C SER A 3 34.11 80.40 22.52
N MET A 4 33.35 81.52 22.56
CA MET A 4 32.41 82.02 21.51
C MET A 4 31.27 81.02 21.21
N THR A 5 29.98 81.32 21.02
CA THR A 5 29.24 82.54 20.67
C THR A 5 27.74 82.25 20.79
N LEU A 6 26.95 83.30 21.06
CA LEU A 6 25.50 83.40 20.93
C LEU A 6 25.07 83.24 19.45
N ASN A 7 24.00 82.50 19.13
CA ASN A 7 23.30 82.69 17.85
C ASN A 7 21.81 82.28 17.85
N LYS A 8 20.98 83.32 17.70
CA LYS A 8 19.77 83.48 16.86
C LYS A 8 18.67 82.40 16.79
N LEU A 9 17.48 82.85 17.19
CA LEU A 9 16.17 82.44 16.69
C LEU A 9 16.13 82.41 15.15
N LEU A 10 15.57 81.34 14.60
CA LEU A 10 14.99 81.27 13.26
C LEU A 10 13.62 80.58 13.38
N SER A 11 12.58 81.38 13.25
CA SER A 11 11.19 80.96 13.06
C SER A 11 11.03 80.34 11.66
N GLY A 12 10.88 79.02 11.60
CA GLY A 12 10.50 78.29 10.40
C GLY A 12 9.06 77.81 10.51
N THR A 13 8.17 78.40 9.72
CA THR A 13 6.80 77.95 9.47
C THR A 13 6.82 76.56 8.83
N ALA A 14 6.43 75.53 9.58
CA ALA A 14 6.21 74.20 9.03
C ALA A 14 4.85 74.15 8.32
N LEU A 15 4.86 74.12 6.99
CA LEU A 15 3.70 73.70 6.19
C LEU A 15 3.48 72.21 6.45
N GLY A 16 2.42 71.87 7.18
CA GLY A 16 1.97 70.49 7.36
C GLY A 16 1.44 69.96 6.03
N PHE A 17 2.23 69.16 5.33
CA PHE A 17 1.76 68.33 4.22
C PHE A 17 0.99 67.16 4.84
N ALA A 18 -0.34 67.26 4.89
CA ALA A 18 -1.18 66.14 5.26
C ALA A 18 -1.07 65.07 4.15
N MET A 19 -0.24 64.05 4.38
CA MET A 19 -0.31 62.82 3.59
C MET A 19 -1.66 62.17 3.90
N LEU A 20 -2.58 62.28 2.95
CA LEU A 20 -3.76 61.42 2.89
C LEU A 20 -3.25 60.00 2.63
N SER A 21 -3.14 59.19 3.68
CA SER A 21 -2.99 57.74 3.56
C SER A 21 -4.29 57.20 2.96
N ALA A 22 -4.28 56.90 1.66
CA ALA A 22 -5.32 56.11 1.05
C ALA A 22 -5.36 54.73 1.76
N PRO A 23 -6.54 54.19 2.07
CA PRO A 23 -6.63 52.82 2.58
C PRO A 23 -6.08 51.89 1.51
N ALA A 24 -5.06 51.11 1.85
CA ALA A 24 -4.62 50.00 1.02
C ALA A 24 -5.75 48.96 1.01
N PHE A 25 -6.55 48.96 -0.05
CA PHE A 25 -7.45 47.85 -0.30
C PHE A 25 -6.60 46.63 -0.62
N ALA A 26 -6.68 45.60 0.22
CA ALA A 26 -6.05 44.32 -0.07
C ALA A 26 -6.61 43.79 -1.39
N GLU A 27 -5.75 43.58 -2.38
CA GLU A 27 -6.16 43.16 -3.71
C GLU A 27 -6.66 41.71 -3.67
N PRO A 28 -7.81 41.40 -4.32
CA PRO A 28 -8.33 40.05 -4.35
C PRO A 28 -7.42 39.13 -5.17
N VAL A 29 -7.27 37.89 -4.71
CA VAL A 29 -6.62 36.81 -5.45
C VAL A 29 -7.67 35.87 -6.02
N THR A 30 -7.27 35.12 -7.04
CA THR A 30 -8.06 34.01 -7.59
C THR A 30 -7.25 32.73 -7.46
N LEU A 31 -7.79 31.75 -6.73
CA LEU A 31 -7.27 30.39 -6.69
C LEU A 31 -8.04 29.54 -7.69
N THR A 32 -7.31 28.83 -8.54
CA THR A 32 -7.89 27.91 -9.52
C THR A 32 -7.28 26.54 -9.32
N THR A 33 -8.09 25.48 -9.21
CA THR A 33 -7.55 24.11 -9.14
C THR A 33 -6.79 23.74 -10.42
N GLU A 34 -5.83 22.82 -10.35
CA GLU A 34 -5.02 22.44 -11.51
C GLU A 34 -5.85 21.89 -12.69
N ASP A 35 -6.93 21.17 -12.39
CA ASP A 35 -7.91 20.68 -13.35
C ASP A 35 -8.88 21.76 -13.86
N GLY A 36 -8.81 22.98 -13.32
CA GLY A 36 -9.66 24.11 -13.64
C GLY A 36 -11.12 23.98 -13.17
N SER A 37 -11.46 22.94 -12.41
CA SER A 37 -12.85 22.65 -12.01
C SER A 37 -13.40 23.63 -10.98
N ILE A 38 -12.53 24.20 -10.15
CA ILE A 38 -12.89 25.12 -9.06
C ILE A 38 -12.10 26.41 -9.21
N THR A 39 -12.81 27.53 -9.21
CA THR A 39 -12.22 28.88 -9.18
C THR A 39 -12.83 29.66 -8.02
N ILE A 40 -11.99 30.11 -7.10
CA ILE A 40 -12.39 30.86 -5.91
C ILE A 40 -11.64 32.18 -5.87
N SER A 41 -12.39 33.28 -5.81
CA SER A 41 -11.83 34.63 -5.67
C SER A 41 -12.15 35.21 -4.30
N GLY A 42 -11.17 35.87 -3.68
CA GLY A 42 -11.32 36.50 -2.38
C GLY A 42 -10.04 37.15 -1.88
N GLU A 43 -10.04 37.57 -0.62
CA GLU A 43 -8.89 38.21 0.03
C GLU A 43 -8.10 37.20 0.85
N ILE A 44 -6.78 37.10 0.67
CA ILE A 44 -5.95 36.22 1.51
C ILE A 44 -5.90 36.79 2.93
N LYS A 45 -6.37 36.01 3.91
CA LYS A 45 -6.23 36.33 5.34
C LYS A 45 -4.98 35.72 5.96
N ASN A 46 -4.59 34.54 5.50
CA ASN A 46 -3.38 33.88 5.96
C ASN A 46 -2.83 32.93 4.88
N PHE A 47 -1.52 32.72 4.91
CA PHE A 47 -0.85 31.66 4.16
C PHE A 47 0.23 31.04 5.05
N ASP A 48 0.11 29.75 5.36
CA ASP A 48 1.00 29.07 6.31
C ASP A 48 2.12 28.24 5.66
N GLY A 49 2.33 28.42 4.34
CA GLY A 49 3.27 27.65 3.54
C GLY A 49 2.62 26.47 2.81
N THR A 50 1.50 25.95 3.31
CA THR A 50 0.82 24.77 2.75
C THR A 50 -0.61 25.06 2.33
N ASN A 51 -1.28 26.00 3.03
CA ASN A 51 -2.69 26.33 2.79
C ASN A 51 -2.91 27.85 2.68
N TYR A 52 -3.72 28.25 1.70
CA TYR A 52 -4.33 29.57 1.61
C TYR A 52 -5.58 29.61 2.48
N THR A 53 -5.69 30.62 3.36
CA THR A 53 -6.94 30.99 4.02
C THR A 53 -7.48 32.24 3.35
N ILE A 54 -8.60 32.13 2.66
CA ILE A 54 -9.20 33.19 1.84
C ILE A 54 -10.57 33.58 2.39
N GLU A 55 -10.77 34.88 2.59
CA GLU A 55 -12.09 35.46 2.85
C GLU A 55 -12.81 35.67 1.50
N THR A 56 -13.86 34.90 1.27
CA THR A 56 -14.72 35.02 0.10
C THR A 56 -16.04 35.72 0.47
N VAL A 57 -16.86 36.06 -0.53
CA VAL A 57 -18.19 36.66 -0.31
C VAL A 57 -19.17 35.73 0.45
N ILE A 58 -18.90 34.42 0.48
CA ILE A 58 -19.71 33.41 1.18
C ILE A 58 -19.08 32.95 2.50
N GLY A 59 -17.92 33.49 2.87
CA GLY A 59 -17.19 33.15 4.10
C GLY A 59 -15.74 32.74 3.86
N THR A 60 -15.08 32.32 4.94
CA THR A 60 -13.67 31.90 4.89
C THR A 60 -13.54 30.50 4.30
N VAL A 61 -12.63 30.35 3.33
CA VAL A 61 -12.30 29.07 2.67
C VAL A 61 -10.81 28.79 2.88
N ILE A 62 -10.48 27.53 3.16
CA ILE A 62 -9.09 27.07 3.25
C ILE A 62 -8.83 26.16 2.06
N MET A 63 -7.78 26.43 1.29
CA MET A 63 -7.38 25.64 0.12
C MET A 63 -5.90 25.28 0.19
N SER A 64 -5.55 24.06 -0.22
CA SER A 64 -4.15 23.64 -0.30
C SER A 64 -3.44 24.32 -1.46
N ALA A 65 -2.27 24.89 -1.20
CA ALA A 65 -1.45 25.57 -2.21
C ALA A 65 -0.88 24.62 -3.27
N GLN A 66 -0.87 23.30 -3.01
CA GLN A 66 -0.45 22.29 -3.98
C GLN A 66 -1.50 22.01 -5.04
N THR A 67 -2.78 22.23 -4.72
CA THR A 67 -3.89 21.88 -5.61
C THR A 67 -4.40 23.05 -6.43
N VAL A 68 -3.84 24.25 -6.23
CA VAL A 68 -4.36 25.50 -6.80
C VAL A 68 -3.27 26.44 -7.29
N SER A 69 -3.47 27.00 -8.47
CA SER A 69 -2.73 28.15 -8.96
C SER A 69 -3.31 29.44 -8.37
N CYS A 70 -2.46 30.24 -7.71
CA CYS A 70 -2.83 31.57 -7.21
C CYS A 70 -2.51 32.64 -8.27
N GLN A 71 -3.52 33.39 -8.68
CA GLN A 71 -3.40 34.55 -9.58
C GLN A 71 -3.82 35.84 -8.88
N GLY A 72 -2.97 36.86 -8.94
CA GLY A 72 -3.21 38.18 -8.35
C GLY A 72 -1.94 38.76 -7.73
N ALA A 73 -1.84 40.08 -7.62
CA ALA A 73 -0.65 40.74 -7.07
C ALA A 73 -0.48 40.56 -5.55
N ALA A 74 -1.56 40.14 -4.85
CA ALA A 74 -1.51 39.73 -3.45
C ALA A 74 -1.16 38.24 -3.25
N CYS A 75 -0.98 37.46 -4.32
CA CYS A 75 -0.51 36.08 -4.18
C CYS A 75 0.90 36.09 -3.55
N PRO A 76 1.12 35.33 -2.46
CA PRO A 76 2.44 35.19 -1.90
C PRO A 76 3.37 34.67 -2.99
N VAL A 77 4.49 35.34 -3.22
CA VAL A 77 5.62 34.71 -3.90
C VAL A 77 6.06 33.61 -2.94
N LEU A 78 5.79 32.35 -3.29
CA LEU A 78 6.29 31.22 -2.54
C LEU A 78 7.81 31.33 -2.57
N ALA A 79 8.41 31.74 -1.46
CA ALA A 79 9.84 31.57 -1.29
C ALA A 79 10.12 30.07 -1.45
N PRO A 80 11.15 29.67 -2.21
CA PRO A 80 11.58 28.28 -2.28
C PRO A 80 11.63 27.72 -0.85
N GLN A 81 10.73 26.78 -0.53
CA GLN A 81 10.69 26.22 0.81
C GLN A 81 11.70 25.09 0.85
N GLU A 82 12.71 25.21 1.72
CA GLU A 82 13.56 24.06 2.01
C GLU A 82 12.71 23.02 2.75
N SER A 83 12.38 21.93 2.04
CA SER A 83 11.74 20.78 2.65
C SER A 83 12.81 19.83 3.18
N GLN A 84 12.66 19.42 4.44
CA GLN A 84 13.58 18.50 5.09
C GLN A 84 12.78 17.45 5.83
N PHE A 85 12.79 16.23 5.32
CA PHE A 85 12.08 15.12 5.93
C PHE A 85 12.89 13.83 5.91
N LYS A 86 12.56 12.95 6.85
CA LYS A 86 13.40 11.79 7.16
C LYS A 86 12.58 10.51 7.23
N PHE A 87 13.12 9.44 6.67
CA PHE A 87 12.63 8.08 6.80
C PHE A 87 13.50 7.31 7.78
N ALA A 88 12.88 6.49 8.64
CA ALA A 88 13.60 5.54 9.47
C ALA A 88 12.83 4.23 9.61
N GLY A 89 13.51 3.10 9.53
CA GLY A 89 12.91 1.82 9.91
C GLY A 89 13.38 0.64 9.09
N SER A 90 12.44 -0.20 8.66
CA SER A 90 12.70 -1.46 7.94
C SER A 90 13.76 -1.33 6.84
N ARG A 91 14.83 -2.13 6.94
CA ARG A 91 15.86 -2.26 5.89
C ARG A 91 15.29 -2.61 4.53
N ALA A 92 14.30 -3.52 4.49
CA ALA A 92 13.66 -3.94 3.24
C ALA A 92 13.07 -2.75 2.45
N LEU A 93 12.58 -1.72 3.16
CA LEU A 93 12.04 -0.52 2.53
C LEU A 93 13.11 0.56 2.35
N ALA A 94 13.94 0.78 3.37
CA ALA A 94 14.95 1.83 3.38
C ALA A 94 16.08 1.62 2.37
N ASP A 95 16.46 0.36 2.09
CA ASP A 95 17.61 0.05 1.23
C ASP A 95 17.24 -0.03 -0.26
N SER A 96 15.96 -0.29 -0.57
CA SER A 96 15.52 -0.58 -1.94
C SER A 96 14.32 0.25 -2.38
N LEU A 97 13.16 0.11 -1.71
CA LEU A 97 11.93 0.72 -2.19
C LEU A 97 11.93 2.25 -2.09
N ILE A 98 12.26 2.80 -0.92
CA ILE A 98 12.21 4.25 -0.66
C ILE A 98 13.20 5.02 -1.54
N PRO A 99 14.47 4.60 -1.71
CA PRO A 99 15.38 5.20 -2.69
C PRO A 99 14.81 5.29 -4.10
N THR A 100 14.20 4.21 -4.60
CA THR A 100 13.56 4.18 -5.93
C THR A 100 12.42 5.19 -6.02
N LEU A 101 11.53 5.20 -5.02
CA LEU A 101 10.39 6.12 -4.97
C LEU A 101 10.83 7.59 -4.88
N ILE A 102 11.86 7.92 -4.09
CA ILE A 102 12.39 9.30 -4.00
C ILE A 102 12.93 9.75 -5.35
N SER A 103 13.69 8.87 -6.03
CA SER A 103 14.27 9.20 -7.34
C SER A 103 13.16 9.47 -8.36
N ASP A 104 12.14 8.63 -8.41
CA ASP A 104 11.06 8.76 -9.39
C ASP A 104 10.08 9.89 -9.04
N TYR A 105 9.82 10.15 -7.75
CA TYR A 105 9.12 11.36 -7.30
C TYR A 105 9.84 12.62 -7.80
N SER A 106 11.16 12.71 -7.62
CA SER A 106 11.92 13.89 -8.07
C SER A 106 11.77 14.13 -9.58
N LYS A 107 11.76 13.06 -10.40
CA LYS A 107 11.56 13.13 -11.85
C LYS A 107 10.13 13.56 -12.19
N SER A 108 9.13 13.08 -11.46
CA SER A 108 7.71 13.41 -11.71
C SER A 108 7.43 14.92 -11.58
N ILE A 109 8.18 15.60 -10.71
CA ILE A 109 8.09 17.05 -10.51
C ILE A 109 9.14 17.84 -11.31
N GLY A 110 9.76 17.22 -12.32
CA GLY A 110 10.73 17.88 -13.21
C GLY A 110 12.12 18.12 -12.62
N ALA A 111 12.45 17.47 -11.50
CA ALA A 111 13.75 17.52 -10.86
C ALA A 111 14.58 16.26 -11.15
N GLN A 112 15.85 16.29 -10.73
CA GLN A 112 16.68 15.09 -10.67
C GLN A 112 17.33 15.00 -9.30
N SER A 113 17.09 13.92 -8.57
CA SER A 113 17.72 13.65 -7.28
C SER A 113 19.19 13.31 -7.42
N GLU A 114 20.03 13.93 -6.60
CA GLU A 114 21.37 13.48 -6.28
C GLU A 114 21.34 12.67 -4.98
N SER A 115 22.10 11.58 -4.90
CA SER A 115 22.21 10.75 -3.70
C SER A 115 23.63 10.79 -3.15
N SER A 116 23.75 10.89 -1.83
CA SER A 116 25.01 10.74 -1.10
C SER A 116 24.81 9.87 0.14
N VAL A 117 25.90 9.49 0.78
CA VAL A 117 25.86 8.79 2.07
C VAL A 117 26.46 9.72 3.12
N SER A 118 25.70 9.99 4.18
CA SER A 118 26.14 10.81 5.30
C SER A 118 27.21 10.11 6.14
N SER A 119 27.88 10.86 7.01
CA SER A 119 28.93 10.34 7.91
C SER A 119 28.46 9.26 8.88
N ASN A 120 27.15 9.18 9.16
CA ASN A 120 26.53 8.14 9.97
C ASN A 120 25.94 6.98 9.14
N GLY A 121 26.28 6.89 7.84
CA GLY A 121 25.90 5.78 6.97
C GLY A 121 24.45 5.82 6.47
N ARG A 122 23.77 6.97 6.55
CA ARG A 122 22.40 7.15 6.06
C ARG A 122 22.43 7.66 4.63
N ALA A 123 21.48 7.21 3.80
CA ALA A 123 21.36 7.74 2.45
C ALA A 123 20.71 9.13 2.52
N VAL A 124 21.25 10.09 1.77
CA VAL A 124 20.73 11.46 1.68
C VAL A 124 20.45 11.76 0.22
N PHE A 125 19.22 12.15 -0.08
CA PHE A 125 18.77 12.56 -1.40
C PHE A 125 18.50 14.05 -1.41
N SER A 126 18.97 14.75 -2.42
CA SER A 126 18.69 16.17 -2.60
C SER A 126 18.29 16.49 -4.02
N PHE A 127 17.31 17.37 -4.19
CA PHE A 127 16.92 17.94 -5.47
C PHE A 127 16.41 19.37 -5.26
N ASP A 128 16.33 20.14 -6.33
CA ASP A 128 15.84 21.51 -6.31
C ASP A 128 14.89 21.71 -7.49
N THR A 129 13.85 22.51 -7.28
CA THR A 129 12.84 22.86 -8.29
C THR A 129 12.57 24.35 -8.26
N GLU A 130 12.38 24.97 -9.42
CA GLU A 130 12.09 26.41 -9.50
C GLU A 130 10.76 26.79 -8.80
N GLN A 131 9.80 25.86 -8.73
CA GLN A 131 8.46 26.11 -8.21
C GLN A 131 8.29 25.78 -6.73
N ALA A 132 8.95 24.74 -6.22
CA ALA A 132 8.75 24.25 -4.86
C ALA A 132 9.99 24.39 -3.96
N GLY A 133 11.16 24.67 -4.55
CA GLY A 133 12.42 24.82 -3.85
C GLY A 133 13.18 23.52 -3.63
N LYS A 134 14.14 23.57 -2.70
CA LYS A 134 15.07 22.48 -2.41
C LYS A 134 14.46 21.46 -1.46
N ALA A 135 14.64 20.18 -1.75
CA ALA A 135 14.38 19.09 -0.82
C ALA A 135 15.69 18.44 -0.36
N GLU A 136 15.76 18.08 0.93
CA GLU A 136 16.79 17.21 1.48
C GLU A 136 16.12 16.08 2.26
N ILE A 137 16.34 14.84 1.83
CA ILE A 137 15.64 13.66 2.31
C ILE A 137 16.65 12.67 2.87
N GLU A 138 16.52 12.33 4.15
CA GLU A 138 17.40 11.38 4.81
C GLU A 138 16.70 10.02 4.99
N VAL A 139 17.37 8.93 4.66
CA VAL A 139 16.85 7.55 4.79
C VAL A 139 17.76 6.75 5.72
N ALA A 140 17.23 6.39 6.88
CA ALA A 140 17.91 5.59 7.89
C ALA A 140 17.43 4.13 7.85
N SER A 141 18.33 3.23 7.43
CA SER A 141 18.10 1.79 7.42
C SER A 141 18.37 1.17 8.80
N THR A 142 17.30 0.78 9.50
CA THR A 142 17.34 0.22 10.86
C THR A 142 16.43 -1.01 10.97
N ASN A 143 15.38 -0.97 11.79
CA ASN A 143 14.35 -2.00 11.86
C ASN A 143 13.00 -1.32 12.17
N SER A 144 11.89 -2.07 12.02
CA SER A 144 10.55 -1.48 12.22
C SER A 144 10.36 -0.86 13.61
N ARG A 145 10.96 -1.43 14.66
CA ARG A 145 10.84 -0.90 16.03
C ARG A 145 11.56 0.45 16.16
N ASP A 146 12.80 0.52 15.70
CA ASP A 146 13.62 1.74 15.77
C ASP A 146 13.01 2.86 14.91
N GLY A 147 12.36 2.50 13.79
CA GLY A 147 11.58 3.44 12.98
C GLY A 147 10.45 4.10 13.76
N PHE A 148 9.65 3.32 14.51
CA PHE A 148 8.61 3.88 15.38
C PHE A 148 9.19 4.73 16.52
N GLU A 149 10.30 4.29 17.13
CA GLU A 149 10.97 5.08 18.18
C GLU A 149 11.46 6.44 17.64
N ALA A 150 12.02 6.47 16.42
CA ALA A 150 12.43 7.70 15.75
C ALA A 150 11.23 8.62 15.40
N LEU A 151 10.12 8.05 14.94
CA LEU A 151 8.89 8.81 14.65
C LEU A 151 8.30 9.46 15.92
N VAL A 152 8.26 8.69 17.02
CA VAL A 152 7.79 9.18 18.33
C VAL A 152 8.71 10.27 18.85
N GLY A 153 10.03 10.10 18.73
CA GLY A 153 11.04 11.08 19.13
C GLY A 153 11.06 12.35 18.26
N GLY A 154 10.48 12.31 17.06
CA GLY A 154 10.57 13.39 16.07
C GLY A 154 11.88 13.40 15.28
N ASP A 155 12.69 12.34 15.39
CA ASP A 155 13.91 12.14 14.61
C ASP A 155 13.62 11.64 13.18
N ALA A 156 12.40 11.16 12.93
CA ALA A 156 11.89 10.78 11.62
C ALA A 156 10.53 11.41 11.34
N THR A 157 10.31 11.79 10.07
CA THR A 157 9.00 12.22 9.54
C THR A 157 8.13 11.01 9.22
N PHE A 158 8.77 9.95 8.68
CA PHE A 158 8.13 8.71 8.29
C PHE A 158 8.80 7.49 8.94
N ALA A 159 8.03 6.64 9.60
CA ALA A 159 8.49 5.32 10.05
C ALA A 159 8.18 4.26 9.00
N LEU A 160 9.15 3.42 8.68
CA LEU A 160 9.03 2.31 7.74
C LEU A 160 8.87 0.99 8.51
N ALA A 161 7.84 0.22 8.22
CA ALA A 161 7.57 -1.03 8.93
C ALA A 161 7.07 -2.16 8.00
N THR A 162 7.44 -3.40 8.33
CA THR A 162 6.97 -4.62 7.65
C THR A 162 5.78 -5.29 8.36
N ARG A 163 5.19 -4.58 9.32
CA ARG A 163 4.07 -5.03 10.15
C ARG A 163 3.26 -3.82 10.63
N PRO A 164 1.98 -4.02 11.00
CA PRO A 164 1.21 -2.98 11.66
C PRO A 164 1.90 -2.45 12.93
N ALA A 165 1.65 -1.18 13.24
CA ALA A 165 2.02 -0.58 14.51
C ALA A 165 1.41 -1.39 15.67
N ARG A 166 2.23 -1.79 16.64
CA ARG A 166 1.77 -2.52 17.84
C ARG A 166 1.06 -1.55 18.78
N ASN A 167 0.17 -2.05 19.63
CA ASN A 167 -0.57 -1.21 20.59
C ASN A 167 0.34 -0.33 21.47
N ARG A 168 1.55 -0.80 21.80
CA ARG A 168 2.54 -0.02 22.55
C ARG A 168 3.11 1.17 21.74
N GLU A 169 3.29 0.99 20.43
CA GLU A 169 3.81 2.02 19.52
C GLU A 169 2.71 3.06 19.23
N VAL A 170 1.48 2.59 19.01
CA VAL A 170 0.29 3.47 18.88
C VAL A 170 0.11 4.33 20.13
N ARG A 171 0.20 3.75 21.33
CA ARG A 171 0.12 4.51 22.59
C ARG A 171 1.28 5.50 22.75
N ALA A 172 2.51 5.07 22.47
CA ALA A 172 3.67 5.95 22.58
C ALA A 172 3.58 7.16 21.63
N ALA A 173 3.08 6.97 20.41
CA ALA A 173 2.81 8.06 19.47
C ALA A 173 1.72 9.02 19.98
N ALA A 174 0.61 8.48 20.50
CA ALA A 174 -0.45 9.29 21.07
C ALA A 174 0.04 10.11 22.28
N ASP A 175 0.77 9.48 23.20
CA ASP A 175 1.35 10.12 24.40
C ASP A 175 2.37 11.21 24.04
N ALA A 176 3.10 11.04 22.93
CA ALA A 176 4.04 12.02 22.39
C ALA A 176 3.39 13.08 21.49
N GLY A 177 2.05 13.10 21.37
CA GLY A 177 1.32 14.06 20.55
C GLY A 177 1.52 13.89 19.04
N LYS A 178 1.85 12.68 18.57
CA LYS A 178 2.05 12.35 17.16
C LYS A 178 0.78 11.85 16.45
N GLY A 179 -0.34 11.76 17.15
CA GLY A 179 -1.64 11.31 16.61
C GLY A 179 -1.90 9.82 16.79
N GLU A 180 -2.94 9.33 16.11
CA GLU A 180 -3.35 7.92 16.13
C GLU A 180 -2.84 7.21 14.88
N LEU A 181 -1.74 6.45 15.04
CA LEU A 181 -1.02 5.83 13.93
C LEU A 181 -1.84 4.88 13.04
N ARG A 182 -3.01 4.40 13.46
CA ARG A 182 -3.85 3.46 12.67
C ARG A 182 -5.01 4.15 11.94
N THR A 183 -4.89 5.45 11.75
CA THR A 183 -5.84 6.23 10.93
C THR A 183 -5.42 6.18 9.47
N PRO A 184 -6.36 6.27 8.50
CA PRO A 184 -6.01 6.35 7.08
C PRO A 184 -5.06 7.50 6.75
N GLN A 185 -5.05 8.56 7.55
CA GLN A 185 -4.16 9.70 7.39
C GLN A 185 -2.73 9.40 7.83
N GLN A 186 -2.54 8.48 8.79
CA GLN A 186 -1.23 8.20 9.38
C GLN A 186 -0.64 6.84 9.03
N GLU A 187 -1.45 5.90 8.55
CA GLU A 187 -1.05 4.57 8.12
C GLU A 187 -1.16 4.45 6.60
N HIS A 188 -0.01 4.44 5.93
CA HIS A 188 0.06 4.29 4.48
C HIS A 188 0.61 2.91 4.14
N ILE A 189 -0.10 2.16 3.31
CA ILE A 189 0.47 0.97 2.68
C ILE A 189 1.21 1.46 1.44
N VAL A 190 2.51 1.17 1.35
CA VAL A 190 3.37 1.62 0.24
C VAL A 190 3.68 0.51 -0.76
N ALA A 191 3.60 -0.75 -0.31
CA ALA A 191 3.80 -1.92 -1.14
C ALA A 191 3.23 -3.18 -0.45
N VAL A 192 3.15 -4.26 -1.22
CA VAL A 192 2.88 -5.61 -0.74
C VAL A 192 4.09 -6.49 -1.07
N ASP A 193 4.34 -7.51 -0.25
CA ASP A 193 5.41 -8.48 -0.49
C ASP A 193 4.99 -9.87 -0.01
N GLY A 194 5.62 -10.90 -0.58
CA GLY A 194 5.45 -12.28 -0.15
C GLY A 194 6.75 -12.83 0.40
N LEU A 195 6.71 -13.49 1.56
CA LEU A 195 7.82 -14.34 1.99
C LEU A 195 7.68 -15.69 1.27
N LEU A 196 8.50 -15.90 0.25
CA LEU A 196 8.45 -17.09 -0.58
C LEU A 196 9.33 -18.18 0.00
N LEU A 197 8.83 -19.40 0.04
CA LEU A 197 9.65 -20.61 0.19
C LEU A 197 10.17 -20.97 -1.20
N VAL A 198 11.49 -21.16 -1.34
CA VAL A 198 12.14 -21.33 -2.64
C VAL A 198 13.01 -22.57 -2.68
N THR A 199 13.00 -23.25 -3.82
CA THR A 199 13.90 -24.36 -4.13
C THR A 199 14.44 -24.22 -5.56
N HIS A 200 15.34 -25.12 -5.95
CA HIS A 200 15.91 -25.13 -7.29
C HIS A 200 14.82 -25.41 -8.35
N PRO A 201 14.89 -24.77 -9.53
CA PRO A 201 13.94 -25.03 -10.63
C PRO A 201 13.79 -26.50 -11.01
N ASP A 202 14.85 -27.31 -10.98
CA ASP A 202 14.76 -28.75 -11.30
C ASP A 202 14.20 -29.62 -10.15
N ASN A 203 13.98 -29.08 -8.95
CA ASN A 203 13.37 -29.83 -7.87
C ASN A 203 11.89 -30.11 -8.19
N PRO A 204 11.39 -31.36 -8.12
CA PRO A 204 10.01 -31.68 -8.48
C PRO A 204 8.97 -31.18 -7.46
N VAL A 205 9.37 -30.80 -6.25
CA VAL A 205 8.45 -30.25 -5.24
C VAL A 205 8.03 -28.85 -5.68
N ARG A 206 6.71 -28.63 -5.75
CA ARG A 206 6.10 -27.33 -6.15
C ARG A 206 5.14 -26.74 -5.12
N ALA A 207 4.85 -27.48 -4.06
CA ALA A 207 4.00 -27.02 -2.98
C ALA A 207 4.51 -27.59 -1.66
N VAL A 208 4.40 -26.81 -0.59
CA VAL A 208 4.73 -27.25 0.77
C VAL A 208 3.79 -26.60 1.77
N SER A 209 3.37 -27.34 2.80
CA SER A 209 2.63 -26.75 3.92
C SER A 209 3.58 -25.99 4.85
N GLU A 210 3.08 -24.97 5.54
CA GLU A 210 3.85 -24.21 6.53
C GLU A 210 4.42 -25.12 7.65
N VAL A 211 3.66 -26.15 8.05
CA VAL A 211 4.12 -27.14 9.04
C VAL A 211 5.33 -27.93 8.51
N ASN A 212 5.23 -28.49 7.31
CA ASN A 212 6.35 -29.22 6.69
C ASN A 212 7.56 -28.32 6.42
N ALA A 213 7.35 -27.07 6.03
CA ALA A 213 8.43 -26.09 5.92
C ALA A 213 9.11 -25.89 7.29
N ALA A 214 8.33 -25.66 8.36
CA ALA A 214 8.88 -25.51 9.71
C ALA A 214 9.64 -26.76 10.18
N LEU A 215 9.12 -27.96 9.88
CA LEU A 215 9.79 -29.23 10.17
C LEU A 215 11.12 -29.35 9.42
N ALA A 216 11.15 -28.99 8.13
CA ALA A 216 12.37 -28.99 7.33
C ALA A 216 13.41 -28.00 7.86
N PHE A 217 13.03 -26.74 8.09
CA PHE A 217 13.94 -25.72 8.61
C PHE A 217 14.39 -26.01 10.06
N SER A 218 13.64 -26.80 10.83
CA SER A 218 14.08 -27.30 12.14
C SER A 218 15.02 -28.51 12.08
N GLY A 219 15.23 -29.08 10.89
CA GLY A 219 16.03 -30.29 10.65
C GLY A 219 15.32 -31.60 10.99
N ARG A 220 14.02 -31.57 11.30
CA ARG A 220 13.20 -32.77 11.58
C ARG A 220 12.81 -33.50 10.30
N ILE A 221 12.61 -32.76 9.22
CA ILE A 221 12.60 -33.29 7.85
C ILE A 221 13.94 -32.91 7.23
N ALA A 222 14.67 -33.90 6.74
CA ALA A 222 16.03 -33.67 6.24
C ALA A 222 16.23 -34.21 4.82
N ASN A 223 15.21 -34.85 4.24
CA ASN A 223 15.26 -35.42 2.91
C ASN A 223 14.04 -34.99 2.08
N TRP A 224 14.28 -34.61 0.83
CA TRP A 224 13.24 -34.18 -0.10
C TRP A 224 12.17 -35.23 -0.37
N SER A 225 12.50 -36.53 -0.25
CA SER A 225 11.51 -37.61 -0.41
C SER A 225 10.39 -37.59 0.63
N GLU A 226 10.63 -37.01 1.81
CA GLU A 226 9.59 -36.80 2.83
C GLU A 226 8.59 -35.70 2.44
N LEU A 227 8.97 -34.85 1.47
CA LEU A 227 8.14 -33.78 0.89
C LEU A 227 7.64 -34.15 -0.52
N GLY A 228 7.78 -35.41 -0.94
CA GLY A 228 7.37 -35.89 -2.26
C GLY A 228 8.38 -35.59 -3.38
N GLY A 229 9.60 -35.18 -3.04
CA GLY A 229 10.69 -34.94 -3.98
C GLY A 229 11.61 -36.14 -4.20
N ASN A 230 12.77 -35.86 -4.78
CA ASN A 230 13.82 -36.85 -4.98
C ASN A 230 14.36 -37.35 -3.63
N ASN A 231 14.89 -38.58 -3.58
CA ASN A 231 15.61 -39.06 -2.41
C ASN A 231 16.99 -38.40 -2.31
N ALA A 232 17.01 -37.19 -1.76
CA ALA A 232 18.19 -36.35 -1.63
C ALA A 232 18.12 -35.53 -0.33
N PRO A 233 19.27 -35.21 0.30
CA PRO A 233 19.29 -34.36 1.49
C PRO A 233 18.75 -32.95 1.18
N ILE A 234 18.28 -32.24 2.19
CA ILE A 234 17.87 -30.83 2.09
C ILE A 234 19.01 -29.94 2.59
N ASN A 235 19.47 -29.02 1.74
CA ASN A 235 20.46 -28.01 2.10
C ASN A 235 19.73 -26.70 2.43
N LEU A 236 19.78 -26.27 3.68
CA LEU A 236 19.01 -25.13 4.16
C LEU A 236 19.79 -23.82 4.04
N TYR A 237 19.17 -22.82 3.41
CA TYR A 237 19.68 -21.45 3.28
C TYR A 237 18.78 -20.48 4.02
N VAL A 238 19.36 -19.67 4.90
CA VAL A 238 18.61 -18.74 5.75
C VAL A 238 19.31 -17.40 5.85
N ARG A 239 18.55 -16.36 6.18
CA ARG A 239 19.13 -15.06 6.53
C ARG A 239 19.63 -15.03 7.97
N GLU A 240 20.49 -14.05 8.26
CA GLU A 240 20.89 -13.67 9.62
C GLU A 240 19.69 -13.46 10.55
N ALA A 241 19.85 -13.78 11.82
CA ALA A 241 18.77 -13.86 12.80
C ALA A 241 18.03 -12.51 13.03
N ASP A 242 18.72 -11.39 12.84
CA ASP A 242 18.19 -10.03 12.99
C ASP A 242 17.76 -9.39 11.65
N SER A 243 17.80 -10.16 10.55
CA SER A 243 17.27 -9.71 9.27
C SER A 243 15.73 -9.65 9.28
N GLY A 244 15.18 -8.72 8.50
CA GLY A 244 13.73 -8.53 8.42
C GLY A 244 12.96 -9.73 7.85
N SER A 245 13.49 -10.43 6.84
CA SER A 245 12.87 -11.65 6.30
C SER A 245 12.99 -12.84 7.26
N ARG A 246 14.09 -12.96 8.03
CA ARG A 246 14.19 -13.99 9.06
C ARG A 246 13.21 -13.76 10.21
N GLU A 247 13.05 -12.53 10.68
CA GLU A 247 12.05 -12.21 11.71
C GLU A 247 10.64 -12.62 11.24
N VAL A 248 10.29 -12.33 9.99
CA VAL A 248 8.99 -12.70 9.42
C VAL A 248 8.86 -14.22 9.29
N PHE A 249 9.87 -14.92 8.78
CA PHE A 249 9.87 -16.38 8.69
C PHE A 249 9.69 -17.04 10.07
N ASP A 250 10.41 -16.55 11.08
CA ASP A 250 10.28 -17.06 12.45
C ASP A 250 8.87 -16.82 13.00
N ASN A 251 8.27 -15.66 12.72
CA ASN A 251 6.93 -15.31 13.21
C ASN A 251 5.79 -16.07 12.50
N LEU A 252 5.89 -16.27 11.19
CA LEU A 252 4.82 -16.86 10.39
C LEU A 252 4.93 -18.38 10.26
N VAL A 253 6.15 -18.92 10.27
CA VAL A 253 6.39 -20.35 9.99
C VAL A 253 6.90 -21.09 11.24
N MET A 254 7.94 -20.59 11.91
CA MET A 254 8.61 -21.36 12.97
C MET A 254 7.88 -21.34 14.32
N ARG A 255 7.65 -20.14 14.88
CA ARG A 255 7.05 -19.94 16.21
C ARG A 255 5.62 -20.49 16.33
N PRO A 256 4.72 -20.34 15.35
CA PRO A 256 3.38 -20.95 15.42
C PRO A 256 3.42 -22.47 15.56
N ASN A 257 4.48 -23.10 15.04
CA ASN A 257 4.72 -24.54 15.13
C ASN A 257 5.55 -24.95 16.36
N GLY A 258 5.93 -24.00 17.23
CA GLY A 258 6.78 -24.25 18.39
C GLY A 258 8.19 -24.74 18.03
N LEU A 259 8.68 -24.38 16.84
CA LEU A 259 9.98 -24.77 16.32
C LEU A 259 10.93 -23.57 16.22
N ALA A 260 12.22 -23.87 16.13
CA ALA A 260 13.28 -22.93 15.81
C ALA A 260 14.10 -23.53 14.66
N VAL A 261 14.78 -22.68 13.91
CA VAL A 261 15.62 -23.14 12.80
C VAL A 261 16.82 -23.91 13.36
N ALA A 262 17.21 -24.97 12.64
CA ALA A 262 18.33 -25.81 12.97
C ALA A 262 19.65 -25.03 13.08
N ALA A 263 20.61 -25.59 13.83
CA ALA A 263 21.96 -25.03 13.90
C ALA A 263 22.78 -25.31 12.63
N ASN A 264 22.47 -26.40 11.91
CA ASN A 264 23.16 -26.78 10.68
C ASN A 264 22.45 -26.18 9.46
N VAL A 265 22.69 -24.89 9.23
CA VAL A 265 22.14 -24.11 8.11
C VAL A 265 23.23 -23.21 7.53
N THR A 266 23.09 -22.88 6.24
CA THR A 266 23.94 -21.86 5.60
C THR A 266 23.28 -20.50 5.81
N VAL A 267 23.96 -19.60 6.52
CA VAL A 267 23.50 -18.23 6.75
C VAL A 267 24.05 -17.31 5.67
N LEU A 268 23.16 -16.52 5.06
CA LEU A 268 23.47 -15.57 3.98
C LEU A 268 23.01 -14.16 4.36
N ASP A 269 23.73 -13.16 3.83
CA ASP A 269 23.59 -11.75 4.21
C ASP A 269 22.42 -11.04 3.51
N SER A 270 21.91 -11.58 2.41
CA SER A 270 20.85 -10.97 1.59
C SER A 270 19.82 -11.99 1.08
N ASP A 271 18.61 -11.51 0.80
CA ASP A 271 17.54 -12.31 0.20
C ASP A 271 17.92 -12.75 -1.23
N GLN A 272 18.61 -11.87 -1.98
CA GLN A 272 19.19 -12.20 -3.29
C GLN A 272 20.20 -13.36 -3.19
N ALA A 273 21.11 -13.33 -2.22
CA ALA A 273 22.08 -14.41 -2.03
C ALA A 273 21.41 -15.77 -1.76
N ILE A 274 20.26 -15.80 -1.06
CA ILE A 274 19.50 -17.03 -0.87
C ILE A 274 18.96 -17.55 -2.20
N SER A 275 18.36 -16.66 -3.02
CA SER A 275 17.87 -17.05 -4.34
C SER A 275 19.02 -17.60 -5.20
N ASP A 276 20.15 -16.90 -5.26
CA ASP A 276 21.32 -17.31 -6.04
C ASP A 276 21.89 -18.66 -5.56
N ALA A 277 21.95 -18.88 -4.25
CA ALA A 277 22.43 -20.13 -3.68
C ALA A 277 21.50 -21.30 -3.99
N VAL A 278 20.18 -21.09 -3.88
CA VAL A 278 19.18 -22.10 -4.21
C VAL A 278 19.16 -22.43 -5.70
N GLN A 279 19.40 -21.46 -6.58
CA GLN A 279 19.55 -21.69 -8.01
C GLN A 279 20.80 -22.50 -8.37
N GLN A 280 21.84 -22.48 -7.53
CA GLN A 280 23.07 -23.24 -7.75
C GLN A 280 23.07 -24.62 -7.09
N ASP A 281 22.07 -24.93 -6.26
CA ASP A 281 21.97 -26.17 -5.52
C ASP A 281 20.63 -26.87 -5.78
N PRO A 282 20.61 -27.95 -6.59
CA PRO A 282 19.40 -28.77 -6.85
C PRO A 282 18.67 -29.26 -5.59
N ASN A 283 19.37 -29.32 -4.46
CA ASN A 283 18.84 -29.76 -3.17
C ASN A 283 18.59 -28.60 -2.19
N GLY A 284 18.78 -27.37 -2.63
CA GLY A 284 18.64 -26.15 -1.85
C GLY A 284 17.19 -25.88 -1.46
N PHE A 285 16.99 -25.48 -0.21
CA PHE A 285 15.72 -24.98 0.31
C PHE A 285 15.97 -23.71 1.12
N GLY A 286 15.32 -22.62 0.72
CA GLY A 286 15.47 -21.32 1.36
C GLY A 286 14.16 -20.57 1.44
N PHE A 287 14.23 -19.35 1.96
CA PHE A 287 13.14 -18.39 1.89
C PHE A 287 13.67 -17.02 1.49
N THR A 288 12.89 -16.27 0.72
CA THR A 288 13.28 -14.96 0.21
C THR A 288 12.05 -14.05 0.08
N SER A 289 12.26 -12.73 -0.01
CA SER A 289 11.21 -11.80 -0.41
C SER A 289 10.83 -12.02 -1.88
N PHE A 290 9.57 -11.76 -2.24
CA PHE A 290 9.11 -11.79 -3.62
C PHE A 290 9.96 -10.88 -4.52
N ALA A 291 10.39 -9.73 -3.99
CA ALA A 291 11.27 -8.79 -4.67
C ALA A 291 12.65 -9.35 -5.04
N ASN A 292 13.06 -10.46 -4.42
CA ASN A 292 14.37 -11.08 -4.59
C ASN A 292 14.26 -12.55 -5.01
N VAL A 293 13.13 -12.97 -5.58
CA VAL A 293 12.93 -14.38 -5.97
C VAL A 293 13.88 -14.80 -7.11
N GLY A 294 14.27 -13.87 -7.99
CA GLY A 294 15.15 -14.17 -9.12
C GLY A 294 14.62 -15.31 -9.99
N GLU A 295 15.48 -16.27 -10.33
CA GLU A 295 15.09 -17.48 -11.08
C GLU A 295 14.85 -18.69 -10.19
N ALA A 296 14.88 -18.54 -8.86
CA ALA A 296 14.55 -19.64 -7.95
C ALA A 296 13.06 -20.02 -8.09
N ALA A 297 12.74 -21.30 -7.93
CA ALA A 297 11.36 -21.75 -7.99
C ALA A 297 10.66 -21.50 -6.65
N ALA A 298 9.71 -20.57 -6.65
CA ALA A 298 8.82 -20.36 -5.53
C ALA A 298 7.84 -21.53 -5.37
N LEU A 299 7.64 -21.97 -4.13
CA LEU A 299 6.71 -23.02 -3.77
C LEU A 299 5.34 -22.44 -3.41
N ASP A 300 4.30 -23.08 -3.92
CA ASP A 300 2.94 -22.85 -3.48
C ASP A 300 2.80 -23.23 -2.01
N ILE A 301 1.91 -22.55 -1.29
CA ILE A 301 1.56 -22.95 0.07
C ILE A 301 0.39 -23.92 0.02
N GLN A 302 0.59 -25.09 0.61
CA GLN A 302 -0.47 -26.08 0.78
C GLN A 302 -1.07 -25.99 2.18
N GLY A 303 -2.33 -25.60 2.29
CA GLY A 303 -3.07 -25.57 3.54
C GLY A 303 -3.35 -26.99 4.08
N VAL A 304 -3.75 -27.06 5.36
CA VAL A 304 -4.03 -28.32 6.07
C VAL A 304 -5.15 -29.17 5.45
N CYS A 305 -6.08 -28.51 4.76
CA CYS A 305 -7.18 -29.11 4.01
C CYS A 305 -6.79 -29.47 2.55
N GLY A 306 -5.51 -29.31 2.18
CA GLY A 306 -5.00 -29.65 0.85
C GLY A 306 -5.14 -28.54 -0.20
N LEU A 307 -5.86 -27.46 0.09
CA LEU A 307 -5.91 -26.26 -0.76
C LEU A 307 -4.50 -25.76 -1.07
N ARG A 308 -4.23 -25.46 -2.34
CA ARG A 308 -2.95 -24.89 -2.78
C ARG A 308 -3.14 -23.46 -3.21
N THR A 309 -2.28 -22.58 -2.69
CA THR A 309 -2.25 -21.18 -3.07
C THR A 309 -0.95 -20.87 -3.80
N PRO A 310 -1.03 -20.51 -5.09
CA PRO A 310 0.15 -20.16 -5.87
C PRO A 310 0.97 -19.03 -5.26
N ALA A 311 2.29 -19.10 -5.37
CA ALA A 311 3.18 -17.99 -5.07
C ALA A 311 3.27 -17.06 -6.29
N SER A 312 2.39 -16.06 -6.38
CA SER A 312 2.31 -15.17 -7.54
C SER A 312 2.08 -13.72 -7.11
N ALA A 313 2.42 -12.76 -7.98
CA ALA A 313 2.12 -11.36 -7.73
C ALA A 313 0.63 -11.14 -7.46
N PHE A 314 -0.27 -11.83 -8.17
CA PHE A 314 -1.72 -11.67 -7.99
C PHE A 314 -2.23 -12.22 -6.66
N THR A 315 -1.82 -13.43 -6.27
CA THR A 315 -2.19 -14.03 -4.97
C THR A 315 -1.56 -13.27 -3.78
N ILE A 316 -0.40 -12.65 -3.97
CA ILE A 316 0.21 -11.75 -2.98
C ILE A 316 -0.56 -10.42 -2.91
N LYS A 317 -0.85 -9.80 -4.05
CA LYS A 317 -1.60 -8.54 -4.16
C LYS A 317 -2.99 -8.64 -3.53
N THR A 318 -3.67 -9.76 -3.80
CA THR A 318 -4.97 -10.09 -3.22
C THR A 318 -4.87 -10.58 -1.78
N GLU A 319 -3.68 -10.79 -1.21
CA GLU A 319 -3.41 -11.39 0.12
C GLU A 319 -4.04 -12.78 0.32
N GLU A 320 -4.10 -13.56 -0.73
CA GLU A 320 -4.48 -14.98 -0.67
C GLU A 320 -3.29 -15.85 -0.28
N TYR A 321 -2.10 -15.45 -0.73
CA TYR A 321 -0.86 -16.12 -0.36
C TYR A 321 -0.64 -16.00 1.16
N PRO A 322 -0.56 -17.12 1.91
CA PRO A 322 -0.58 -17.07 3.38
C PRO A 322 0.59 -16.32 4.01
N LEU A 323 1.73 -16.25 3.32
CA LEU A 323 2.95 -15.59 3.78
C LEU A 323 3.10 -14.17 3.21
N THR A 324 1.99 -13.54 2.82
CA THR A 324 1.94 -12.13 2.42
C THR A 324 2.14 -11.20 3.62
N ARG A 325 2.87 -10.10 3.39
CA ARG A 325 3.06 -9.01 4.34
C ARG A 325 2.86 -7.67 3.64
N LEU A 326 2.26 -6.74 4.37
CA LEU A 326 2.07 -5.37 3.92
C LEU A 326 3.28 -4.53 4.35
N MET A 327 3.64 -3.59 3.49
CA MET A 327 4.72 -2.63 3.75
C MET A 327 4.09 -1.30 4.12
N TYR A 328 4.39 -0.86 5.33
CA TYR A 328 3.78 0.32 5.92
C TYR A 328 4.76 1.47 5.98
N MET A 329 4.21 2.65 5.78
CA MET A 329 4.83 3.92 6.08
C MET A 329 3.90 4.70 7.00
N TYR A 330 4.41 5.14 8.14
CA TYR A 330 3.65 5.91 9.12
C TYR A 330 4.15 7.34 9.18
N GLN A 331 3.25 8.32 9.11
CA GLN A 331 3.59 9.72 9.30
C GLN A 331 3.31 10.21 10.72
N ALA A 332 4.05 11.23 11.16
CA ALA A 332 3.86 11.91 12.43
C ALA A 332 2.95 13.14 12.28
N GLY A 333 1.85 13.19 13.01
CA GLY A 333 0.92 14.32 13.03
C GLY A 333 0.25 14.59 11.67
N ASP A 334 -0.32 15.79 11.54
CA ASP A 334 -1.12 16.20 10.37
C ASP A 334 -0.43 17.26 9.50
N ARG A 335 0.75 17.73 9.90
CA ARG A 335 1.49 18.80 9.20
C ARG A 335 2.75 18.22 8.58
N LEU A 336 2.79 18.21 7.26
CA LEU A 336 3.95 17.83 6.46
C LEU A 336 4.45 19.06 5.71
N ASP A 337 5.76 19.09 5.46
CA ASP A 337 6.32 20.06 4.54
C ASP A 337 5.87 19.76 3.09
N TYR A 338 6.16 20.69 2.19
CA TYR A 338 5.66 20.64 0.82
C TYR A 338 6.03 19.32 0.13
N HIS A 339 7.31 18.95 0.14
CA HIS A 339 7.78 17.76 -0.55
C HIS A 339 7.44 16.46 0.19
N ALA A 340 7.31 16.44 1.51
CA ALA A 340 6.82 15.27 2.24
C ALA A 340 5.35 14.98 1.91
N LYS A 341 4.51 16.02 1.82
CA LYS A 341 3.12 15.86 1.37
C LYS A 341 3.06 15.46 -0.11
N GLY A 342 3.80 16.15 -0.98
CA GLY A 342 3.83 15.80 -2.40
C GLY A 342 4.36 14.39 -2.66
N PHE A 343 5.28 13.90 -1.84
CA PHE A 343 5.73 12.51 -1.89
C PHE A 343 4.60 11.54 -1.53
N LEU A 344 3.80 11.82 -0.50
CA LEU A 344 2.63 10.99 -0.18
C LEU A 344 1.60 10.97 -1.31
N ASP A 345 1.28 12.14 -1.87
CA ASP A 345 0.34 12.25 -2.97
C ASP A 345 0.87 11.48 -4.21
N TYR A 346 2.19 11.54 -4.46
CA TYR A 346 2.85 10.75 -5.50
C TYR A 346 2.69 9.24 -5.29
N LEU A 347 2.71 8.73 -4.06
CA LEU A 347 2.55 7.29 -3.80
C LEU A 347 1.19 6.73 -4.27
N GLU A 348 0.19 7.58 -4.48
CA GLU A 348 -1.12 7.16 -4.97
C GLU A 348 -1.19 7.07 -6.50
N THR A 349 -0.18 7.56 -7.23
CA THR A 349 -0.19 7.59 -8.71
C THR A 349 0.25 6.27 -9.34
N ASP A 350 -0.17 6.06 -10.59
CA ASP A 350 0.24 4.90 -11.40
C ASP A 350 1.78 4.85 -11.58
N GLU A 351 2.45 6.00 -11.74
CA GLU A 351 3.91 6.08 -11.87
C GLU A 351 4.63 5.58 -10.60
N ALA A 352 4.08 5.85 -9.42
CA ALA A 352 4.61 5.30 -8.18
C ALA A 352 4.35 3.79 -8.08
N GLN A 353 3.19 3.31 -8.49
CA GLN A 353 2.91 1.86 -8.53
C GLN A 353 3.88 1.12 -9.46
N GLU A 354 4.24 1.70 -10.60
CA GLU A 354 5.28 1.15 -11.46
C GLU A 354 6.66 1.15 -10.79
N ALA A 355 7.00 2.21 -10.03
CA ALA A 355 8.24 2.27 -9.27
C ALA A 355 8.32 1.19 -8.18
N VAL A 356 7.20 0.91 -7.50
CA VAL A 356 7.07 -0.21 -6.55
C VAL A 356 7.36 -1.54 -7.24
N ALA A 357 6.74 -1.78 -8.41
CA ALA A 357 6.96 -3.00 -9.19
C ALA A 357 8.40 -3.12 -9.71
N ARG A 358 9.02 -2.03 -10.17
CA ARG A 358 10.44 -1.99 -10.60
C ARG A 358 11.40 -2.28 -9.44
N ALA A 359 11.04 -1.91 -8.22
CA ALA A 359 11.79 -2.28 -7.01
C ALA A 359 11.59 -3.76 -6.61
N GLY A 360 10.80 -4.54 -7.37
CA GLY A 360 10.53 -5.96 -7.16
C GLY A 360 9.35 -6.25 -6.23
N PHE A 361 8.79 -5.23 -5.57
CA PHE A 361 7.64 -5.41 -4.69
C PHE A 361 6.34 -5.57 -5.49
N VAL A 362 5.30 -6.06 -4.83
CA VAL A 362 3.96 -6.12 -5.42
C VAL A 362 3.28 -4.77 -5.19
N ASP A 363 2.93 -4.11 -6.28
CA ASP A 363 2.26 -2.81 -6.30
C ASP A 363 0.78 -2.91 -5.89
N GLN A 364 0.13 -1.76 -5.71
CA GLN A 364 -1.27 -1.66 -5.29
C GLN A 364 -2.24 -1.30 -6.44
N SER A 365 -1.73 -1.15 -7.67
CA SER A 365 -2.59 -0.96 -8.84
C SER A 365 -3.52 -2.16 -9.02
N ILE A 366 -4.73 -1.90 -9.49
CA ILE A 366 -5.71 -2.95 -9.73
C ILE A 366 -5.35 -3.66 -11.03
N SER A 367 -4.95 -4.92 -10.93
CA SER A 367 -4.73 -5.79 -12.08
C SER A 367 -5.88 -6.80 -12.21
N SER A 368 -5.95 -7.49 -13.34
CA SER A 368 -6.95 -8.53 -13.57
C SER A 368 -6.31 -9.83 -14.05
N GLU A 369 -6.91 -10.94 -13.64
CA GLU A 369 -6.53 -12.29 -14.06
C GLU A 369 -7.73 -13.06 -14.58
N THR A 370 -7.54 -13.75 -15.70
CA THR A 370 -8.57 -14.60 -16.30
C THR A 370 -8.94 -15.76 -15.37
N ILE A 371 -10.14 -16.33 -15.51
CA ILE A 371 -10.48 -17.58 -14.82
C ILE A 371 -9.51 -18.73 -15.17
N ASN A 372 -8.90 -18.70 -16.36
CA ASN A 372 -7.97 -19.73 -16.82
C ASN A 372 -6.65 -19.74 -16.02
N SER A 373 -6.16 -18.57 -15.58
CA SER A 373 -4.99 -18.49 -14.70
C SER A 373 -5.29 -18.94 -13.26
N GLN A 374 -6.58 -19.05 -12.91
CA GLN A 374 -7.05 -19.51 -11.61
C GLN A 374 -7.39 -21.01 -11.58
N GLY A 375 -6.85 -21.81 -12.51
CA GLY A 375 -7.14 -23.24 -12.63
C GLY A 375 -6.91 -24.05 -11.34
N ILE A 376 -5.83 -23.78 -10.59
CA ILE A 376 -5.56 -24.45 -9.31
C ILE A 376 -6.65 -24.13 -8.28
N ARG A 377 -7.13 -22.89 -8.23
CA ARG A 377 -8.22 -22.48 -7.34
C ARG A 377 -9.52 -23.19 -7.68
N VAL A 378 -9.89 -23.23 -8.97
CA VAL A 378 -11.11 -23.91 -9.43
C VAL A 378 -11.02 -25.42 -9.14
N ALA A 379 -9.91 -26.05 -9.48
CA ALA A 379 -9.69 -27.47 -9.22
C ALA A 379 -9.76 -27.78 -7.72
N SER A 380 -9.14 -26.95 -6.88
CA SER A 380 -9.17 -27.15 -5.44
C SER A 380 -10.58 -26.95 -4.85
N ALA A 381 -11.38 -26.02 -5.38
CA ALA A 381 -12.78 -25.86 -4.98
C ALA A 381 -13.62 -27.09 -5.32
N VAL A 382 -13.43 -27.68 -6.51
CA VAL A 382 -14.16 -28.89 -6.94
C VAL A 382 -13.80 -30.09 -6.06
N VAL A 383 -12.53 -30.26 -5.71
CA VAL A 383 -12.07 -31.38 -4.88
C VAL A 383 -12.58 -31.29 -3.44
N ASN A 384 -12.80 -30.08 -2.91
CA ASN A 384 -13.22 -29.85 -1.53
C ASN A 384 -14.74 -29.66 -1.36
N ASN A 385 -15.54 -29.75 -2.42
CA ASN A 385 -17.00 -29.69 -2.30
C ASN A 385 -17.55 -31.02 -1.77
N GLU A 386 -18.40 -30.95 -0.75
CA GLU A 386 -18.87 -32.14 -0.03
C GLU A 386 -20.33 -32.50 -0.37
N THR A 387 -21.18 -31.53 -0.74
CA THR A 387 -22.62 -31.75 -0.93
C THR A 387 -23.10 -31.52 -2.38
N PRO A 388 -24.17 -32.22 -2.83
CA PRO A 388 -24.78 -31.96 -4.14
C PRO A 388 -25.24 -30.51 -4.35
N GLU A 389 -25.70 -29.85 -3.28
CA GLU A 389 -26.08 -28.45 -3.27
C GLU A 389 -24.87 -27.54 -3.59
N ASP A 390 -23.72 -27.80 -2.97
CA ASP A 390 -22.48 -27.03 -3.24
C ASP A 390 -22.03 -27.18 -4.69
N PHE A 391 -22.18 -28.38 -5.28
CA PHE A 391 -21.88 -28.60 -6.70
C PHE A 391 -22.80 -27.81 -7.63
N ALA A 392 -24.09 -27.68 -7.30
CA ALA A 392 -25.01 -26.88 -8.10
C ALA A 392 -24.64 -25.39 -8.05
N VAL A 393 -24.37 -24.86 -6.86
CA VAL A 393 -23.95 -23.46 -6.67
C VAL A 393 -22.61 -23.19 -7.36
N MET A 394 -21.65 -24.13 -7.26
CA MET A 394 -20.35 -24.03 -7.94
C MET A 394 -20.49 -24.04 -9.46
N ARG A 395 -21.38 -24.87 -10.02
CA ARG A 395 -21.65 -24.87 -11.46
C ARG A 395 -22.19 -23.52 -11.91
N ASP A 396 -23.17 -22.97 -11.19
CA ASP A 396 -23.77 -21.68 -11.50
C ASP A 396 -22.72 -20.54 -11.39
N MET A 397 -21.80 -20.64 -10.42
CA MET A 397 -20.65 -19.74 -10.32
C MET A 397 -19.71 -19.84 -11.51
N LEU A 398 -19.31 -21.06 -11.91
CA LEU A 398 -18.43 -21.26 -13.04
C LEU A 398 -19.06 -20.79 -14.35
N GLU A 399 -20.35 -21.04 -14.56
CA GLU A 399 -21.09 -20.56 -15.73
C GLU A 399 -21.09 -19.03 -15.80
N LEU A 400 -21.29 -18.35 -14.67
CA LEU A 400 -21.23 -16.90 -14.59
C LEU A 400 -19.83 -16.34 -14.88
N LEU A 401 -18.79 -16.95 -14.31
CA LEU A 401 -17.45 -16.39 -14.29
C LEU A 401 -16.54 -16.89 -15.43
N LEU A 402 -17.02 -17.81 -16.27
CA LEU A 402 -16.21 -18.46 -17.31
C LEU A 402 -15.60 -17.46 -18.32
N SER A 403 -16.29 -16.36 -18.58
CA SER A 403 -15.84 -15.29 -19.50
C SER A 403 -15.55 -13.98 -18.77
N SER A 404 -15.31 -14.06 -17.47
CA SER A 404 -14.97 -12.92 -16.62
C SER A 404 -13.50 -12.94 -16.22
N ASP A 405 -12.91 -11.75 -16.12
CA ASP A 405 -11.60 -11.54 -15.49
C ASP A 405 -11.80 -11.09 -14.05
N ARG A 406 -11.05 -11.68 -13.13
CA ARG A 406 -11.06 -11.29 -11.72
C ARG A 406 -10.11 -10.13 -11.51
N MET A 407 -10.59 -9.04 -10.93
CA MET A 407 -9.74 -7.94 -10.46
C MET A 407 -9.05 -8.32 -9.14
N SER A 408 -7.86 -7.76 -8.91
CA SER A 408 -7.08 -7.96 -7.69
C SER A 408 -7.73 -7.34 -6.45
N THR A 409 -8.70 -6.44 -6.63
CA THR A 409 -9.44 -5.82 -5.53
C THR A 409 -10.30 -6.86 -4.81
N THR A 410 -10.07 -7.03 -3.51
CA THR A 410 -10.81 -7.98 -2.66
C THR A 410 -11.19 -7.30 -1.35
N TYR A 411 -12.48 -7.24 -1.06
CA TYR A 411 -13.00 -6.62 0.16
C TYR A 411 -13.26 -7.70 1.23
N ARG A 412 -12.62 -7.55 2.39
CA ARG A 412 -12.72 -8.52 3.49
C ARG A 412 -13.64 -8.03 4.60
N PHE A 413 -14.19 -8.98 5.36
CA PHE A 413 -15.13 -8.70 6.44
C PHE A 413 -14.78 -9.45 7.72
N GLU A 414 -14.90 -8.75 8.84
CA GLU A 414 -14.92 -9.38 10.16
C GLU A 414 -16.10 -10.36 10.30
N THR A 415 -15.94 -11.36 11.16
CA THR A 415 -16.96 -12.39 11.39
C THR A 415 -18.31 -11.77 11.79
N GLY A 416 -19.39 -12.13 11.09
CA GLY A 416 -20.74 -11.60 11.35
C GLY A 416 -20.93 -10.10 11.06
N SER A 417 -19.94 -9.42 10.47
CA SER A 417 -19.98 -7.99 10.17
C SER A 417 -20.15 -7.72 8.67
N ALA A 418 -20.70 -6.54 8.38
CA ALA A 418 -20.71 -5.91 7.06
C ALA A 418 -19.87 -4.63 7.01
N ARG A 419 -19.17 -4.24 8.08
CA ARG A 419 -18.39 -2.99 8.11
C ARG A 419 -17.04 -3.16 7.40
N LEU A 420 -16.73 -2.24 6.48
CA LEU A 420 -15.43 -2.13 5.81
C LEU A 420 -14.38 -1.53 6.77
N ASP A 421 -13.14 -2.01 6.69
CA ASP A 421 -11.98 -1.40 7.37
C ASP A 421 -11.41 -0.21 6.58
N ALA A 422 -10.39 0.47 7.12
CA ALA A 422 -9.78 1.66 6.51
C ALA A 422 -9.20 1.38 5.11
N ARG A 423 -8.59 0.20 4.93
CA ARG A 423 -8.06 -0.21 3.62
C ARG A 423 -9.20 -0.47 2.63
N ALA A 424 -10.24 -1.15 3.07
CA ALA A 424 -11.40 -1.40 2.23
C ALA A 424 -12.11 -0.11 1.80
N GLN A 425 -11.98 0.99 2.54
CA GLN A 425 -12.41 2.32 2.09
C GLN A 425 -11.50 2.89 0.99
N ALA A 426 -10.18 2.84 1.16
CA ALA A 426 -9.23 3.27 0.12
C ALA A 426 -9.39 2.44 -1.18
N ASP A 427 -9.61 1.13 -1.05
CA ASP A 427 -9.86 0.24 -2.19
C ASP A 427 -11.23 0.51 -2.85
N VAL A 428 -12.22 1.07 -2.13
CA VAL A 428 -13.47 1.55 -2.74
C VAL A 428 -13.20 2.76 -3.63
N ALA A 429 -12.45 3.75 -3.13
CA ALA A 429 -12.09 4.94 -3.90
C ALA A 429 -11.29 4.59 -5.16
N ARG A 430 -10.23 3.78 -5.03
CA ARG A 430 -9.40 3.36 -6.16
C ARG A 430 -10.20 2.60 -7.23
N LEU A 431 -11.12 1.73 -6.81
CA LEU A 431 -11.99 1.03 -7.77
C LEU A 431 -12.98 1.99 -8.44
N ALA A 432 -13.58 2.92 -7.69
CA ALA A 432 -14.53 3.88 -8.23
C ALA A 432 -13.89 4.80 -9.28
N GLU A 433 -12.65 5.26 -9.02
CA GLU A 433 -11.85 6.02 -9.97
C GLU A 433 -11.48 5.20 -11.21
N LEU A 434 -10.95 3.98 -11.02
CA LEU A 434 -10.61 3.09 -12.13
C LEU A 434 -11.80 2.85 -13.08
N LEU A 435 -13.01 2.68 -12.52
CA LEU A 435 -14.22 2.40 -13.27
C LEU A 435 -14.73 3.59 -14.10
N GLU A 436 -14.22 4.81 -13.90
CA GLU A 436 -14.50 5.95 -14.78
C GLU A 436 -13.85 5.81 -16.15
N SER A 437 -12.75 5.05 -16.22
CA SER A 437 -11.99 4.82 -17.43
C SER A 437 -12.86 4.32 -18.57
N ASP A 438 -12.64 4.86 -19.77
CA ASP A 438 -13.34 4.43 -21.00
C ASP A 438 -13.23 2.91 -21.26
N ARG A 439 -12.23 2.24 -20.68
CA ARG A 439 -12.05 0.77 -20.77
C ARG A 439 -13.23 -0.03 -20.23
N PHE A 440 -14.09 0.56 -19.38
CA PHE A 440 -15.22 -0.12 -18.74
C PHE A 440 -16.59 0.17 -19.36
N ARG A 441 -16.70 1.05 -20.36
CA ARG A 441 -18.01 1.45 -20.95
C ARG A 441 -18.87 0.29 -21.47
N ASN A 442 -18.24 -0.75 -22.01
CA ASN A 442 -18.92 -1.93 -22.57
C ASN A 442 -18.72 -3.17 -21.70
N LYS A 443 -18.45 -2.99 -20.40
CA LYS A 443 -18.23 -4.07 -19.45
C LYS A 443 -19.33 -4.13 -18.41
N GLU A 444 -19.59 -5.33 -17.89
CA GLU A 444 -20.37 -5.53 -16.68
C GLU A 444 -19.41 -5.82 -15.52
N ILE A 445 -19.57 -5.09 -14.41
CA ILE A 445 -18.83 -5.29 -13.17
C ILE A 445 -19.65 -6.16 -12.23
N LEU A 446 -19.11 -7.32 -11.89
CA LEU A 446 -19.72 -8.28 -10.97
C LEU A 446 -19.06 -8.16 -9.59
N PHE A 447 -19.88 -7.93 -8.57
CA PHE A 447 -19.47 -8.00 -7.16
C PHE A 447 -19.88 -9.38 -6.64
N VAL A 448 -18.89 -10.23 -6.37
CA VAL A 448 -19.10 -11.65 -6.09
C VAL A 448 -18.74 -11.94 -4.63
N GLY A 449 -19.76 -12.19 -3.81
CA GLY A 449 -19.61 -12.45 -2.39
C GLY A 449 -19.40 -13.93 -2.06
N PHE A 450 -18.56 -14.17 -1.05
CA PHE A 450 -18.30 -15.47 -0.46
C PHE A 450 -18.31 -15.40 1.08
N THR A 451 -18.52 -16.55 1.72
CA THR A 451 -18.44 -16.74 3.17
C THR A 451 -17.44 -17.84 3.53
N ASP A 452 -17.17 -18.00 4.83
CA ASP A 452 -16.64 -19.27 5.33
C ASP A 452 -17.76 -20.31 5.46
N SER A 453 -17.40 -21.52 5.90
CA SER A 453 -18.34 -22.64 6.11
C SER A 453 -19.12 -22.58 7.42
N VAL A 454 -19.06 -21.47 8.17
CA VAL A 454 -19.73 -21.37 9.48
C VAL A 454 -21.14 -20.84 9.28
N GLY A 455 -22.14 -21.71 9.40
CA GLY A 455 -23.54 -21.33 9.29
C GLY A 455 -24.36 -22.37 8.55
N LYS A 456 -25.58 -21.99 8.14
CA LYS A 456 -26.37 -22.79 7.19
C LYS A 456 -26.11 -22.26 5.78
N SER A 457 -25.96 -23.14 4.80
CA SER A 457 -25.66 -22.78 3.41
C SER A 457 -26.60 -21.69 2.84
N ASP A 458 -27.94 -21.82 3.02
CA ASP A 458 -28.89 -20.78 2.58
C ASP A 458 -28.64 -19.40 3.21
N LEU A 459 -28.28 -19.36 4.50
CA LEU A 459 -27.95 -18.12 5.19
C LEU A 459 -26.62 -17.54 4.71
N ASN A 460 -25.66 -18.41 4.40
CA ASN A 460 -24.36 -18.04 3.86
C ASN A 460 -24.49 -17.45 2.44
N GLN A 461 -25.38 -18.01 1.61
CA GLN A 461 -25.68 -17.46 0.29
C GLN A 461 -26.34 -16.07 0.38
N LEU A 462 -27.29 -15.88 1.31
CA LEU A 462 -27.90 -14.57 1.55
C LEU A 462 -26.90 -13.55 2.10
N LEU A 463 -26.05 -13.96 3.05
CA LEU A 463 -25.04 -13.09 3.66
C LEU A 463 -23.98 -12.65 2.65
N SER A 464 -23.49 -13.57 1.81
CA SER A 464 -22.54 -13.24 0.75
C SER A 464 -23.13 -12.24 -0.25
N LEU A 465 -24.39 -12.41 -0.66
CA LEU A 465 -25.09 -11.45 -1.53
C LEU A 465 -25.22 -10.07 -0.87
N GLN A 466 -25.59 -10.03 0.42
CA GLN A 466 -25.72 -8.76 1.15
C GLN A 466 -24.38 -7.99 1.23
N ARG A 467 -23.27 -8.70 1.44
CA ARG A 467 -21.92 -8.11 1.43
C ARG A 467 -21.54 -7.58 0.06
N ALA A 468 -21.81 -8.36 -1.00
CA ALA A 468 -21.56 -7.93 -2.37
C ALA A 468 -22.34 -6.66 -2.73
N GLU A 469 -23.63 -6.59 -2.36
CA GLU A 469 -24.45 -5.39 -2.55
C GLU A 469 -23.94 -4.19 -1.75
N LEU A 470 -23.43 -4.41 -0.54
CA LEU A 470 -22.87 -3.32 0.26
C LEU A 470 -21.63 -2.72 -0.42
N VAL A 471 -20.68 -3.55 -0.87
CA VAL A 471 -19.49 -3.08 -1.59
C VAL A 471 -19.91 -2.33 -2.84
N ARG A 472 -20.80 -2.92 -3.65
CA ARG A 472 -21.32 -2.29 -4.88
C ARG A 472 -21.92 -0.92 -4.61
N ARG A 473 -22.75 -0.79 -3.56
CA ARG A 473 -23.35 0.49 -3.19
C ARG A 473 -22.33 1.52 -2.74
N ASN A 474 -21.29 1.11 -2.00
CA ASN A 474 -20.24 2.03 -1.56
C ASN A 474 -19.43 2.55 -2.76
N VAL A 475 -19.05 1.69 -3.71
CA VAL A 475 -18.37 2.11 -4.96
C VAL A 475 -19.24 3.08 -5.77
N LEU A 476 -20.53 2.81 -5.92
CA LEU A 476 -21.48 3.70 -6.62
C LEU A 476 -21.89 4.94 -5.82
N ALA A 477 -21.54 5.03 -4.55
CA ALA A 477 -21.76 6.21 -3.71
C ALA A 477 -20.53 7.12 -3.73
N GLU A 478 -19.34 6.52 -3.74
CA GLU A 478 -18.07 7.22 -3.94
C GLU A 478 -18.07 7.97 -5.27
N ASN A 479 -18.59 7.31 -6.31
CA ASN A 479 -18.74 7.95 -7.61
C ASN A 479 -20.14 7.73 -8.21
N PRO A 480 -21.06 8.70 -8.03
CA PRO A 480 -22.41 8.61 -8.56
C PRO A 480 -22.51 8.56 -10.09
N SER A 481 -21.49 9.03 -10.83
CA SER A 481 -21.49 9.04 -12.31
C SER A 481 -21.54 7.62 -12.89
N LEU A 482 -20.95 6.65 -12.18
CA LEU A 482 -20.89 5.24 -12.54
C LEU A 482 -22.26 4.59 -12.71
N ARG A 483 -23.28 5.09 -11.99
CA ARG A 483 -24.64 4.51 -12.02
C ARG A 483 -25.26 4.50 -13.42
N ASN A 484 -24.83 5.43 -14.28
CA ASN A 484 -25.35 5.57 -15.64
C ASN A 484 -24.34 5.12 -16.71
N SER A 485 -23.05 4.97 -16.36
CA SER A 485 -21.98 4.67 -17.32
C SER A 485 -21.59 3.20 -17.38
N ILE A 486 -21.78 2.43 -16.30
CA ILE A 486 -21.39 1.02 -16.23
C ILE A 486 -22.55 0.14 -15.77
N LYS A 487 -22.59 -1.11 -16.27
CA LYS A 487 -23.48 -2.13 -15.72
C LYS A 487 -22.81 -2.76 -14.50
N THR A 488 -23.57 -2.90 -13.41
CA THR A 488 -23.09 -3.57 -12.20
C THR A 488 -24.09 -4.60 -11.72
N ARG A 489 -23.60 -5.71 -11.17
CA ARG A 489 -24.43 -6.77 -10.58
C ARG A 489 -23.75 -7.34 -9.35
N ALA A 490 -24.52 -7.62 -8.30
CA ALA A 490 -24.03 -8.34 -7.13
C ALA A 490 -24.57 -9.77 -7.12
N VAL A 491 -23.72 -10.73 -6.75
CA VAL A 491 -24.06 -12.15 -6.65
C VAL A 491 -23.42 -12.72 -5.40
N GLY A 492 -24.11 -13.65 -4.71
CA GLY A 492 -23.57 -14.36 -3.55
C GLY A 492 -23.55 -15.87 -3.81
N PHE A 493 -22.40 -16.50 -3.56
CA PHE A 493 -22.21 -17.94 -3.75
C PHE A 493 -22.00 -18.71 -2.43
N GLY A 494 -22.14 -18.04 -1.29
CA GLY A 494 -21.94 -18.68 0.02
C GLY A 494 -20.50 -19.16 0.19
N GLU A 495 -20.33 -20.39 0.66
CA GLU A 495 -19.04 -20.96 1.08
C GLU A 495 -18.25 -21.68 -0.01
N VAL A 496 -18.79 -21.76 -1.24
CA VAL A 496 -18.08 -22.40 -2.36
C VAL A 496 -16.82 -21.62 -2.74
N SER A 497 -15.86 -22.30 -3.36
CA SER A 497 -14.57 -21.70 -3.74
C SER A 497 -13.80 -21.05 -2.55
N PRO A 498 -13.48 -21.82 -1.50
CA PRO A 498 -12.64 -21.33 -0.42
C PRO A 498 -11.22 -21.03 -0.94
N LEU A 499 -10.63 -19.95 -0.45
CA LEU A 499 -9.22 -19.58 -0.69
C LEU A 499 -8.30 -20.09 0.41
N GLY A 500 -8.86 -20.37 1.59
CA GLY A 500 -8.15 -20.93 2.73
C GLY A 500 -8.96 -22.01 3.43
N CYS A 501 -8.26 -22.83 4.21
CA CYS A 501 -8.86 -23.91 4.96
C CYS A 501 -9.80 -23.40 6.05
N ASN A 502 -11.07 -23.82 6.02
CA ASN A 502 -12.09 -23.40 6.99
C ASN A 502 -11.81 -23.91 8.42
N GLU A 503 -10.92 -24.88 8.55
CA GLU A 503 -10.40 -25.41 9.81
C GLU A 503 -9.55 -24.39 10.58
N THR A 504 -9.00 -23.38 9.90
CA THR A 504 -8.16 -22.36 10.51
C THR A 504 -8.85 -20.99 10.53
N ASP A 505 -8.59 -20.20 11.58
CA ASP A 505 -9.13 -18.84 11.71
C ASP A 505 -8.68 -17.96 10.55
N THR A 506 -7.42 -18.08 10.14
CA THR A 506 -6.84 -17.38 9.00
C THR A 506 -7.57 -17.74 7.70
N GLY A 507 -7.82 -19.02 7.45
CA GLY A 507 -8.52 -19.48 6.26
C GLY A 507 -9.98 -18.99 6.22
N ARG A 508 -10.71 -19.09 7.34
CA ARG A 508 -12.06 -18.52 7.42
C ARG A 508 -12.07 -17.00 7.17
N ARG A 509 -11.07 -16.28 7.69
CA ARG A 509 -10.95 -14.83 7.47
C ARG A 509 -10.81 -14.46 5.99
N ILE A 510 -9.98 -15.18 5.24
CA ILE A 510 -9.83 -14.89 3.81
C ILE A 510 -11.02 -15.38 2.98
N ASN A 511 -11.77 -16.38 3.45
CA ASN A 511 -12.98 -16.85 2.76
C ASN A 511 -14.13 -15.84 2.82
N ARG A 512 -14.25 -15.06 3.91
CA ARG A 512 -15.23 -13.98 4.06
C ARG A 512 -14.84 -12.75 3.24
N ARG A 513 -15.20 -12.76 1.95
CA ARG A 513 -14.75 -11.75 1.00
C ARG A 513 -15.81 -11.38 -0.04
N VAL A 514 -15.58 -10.25 -0.70
CA VAL A 514 -16.20 -9.89 -1.98
C VAL A 514 -15.09 -9.69 -2.99
N GLU A 515 -15.17 -10.43 -4.09
CA GLU A 515 -14.30 -10.28 -5.26
C GLU A 515 -14.98 -9.39 -6.29
N VAL A 516 -14.19 -8.68 -7.09
CA VAL A 516 -14.69 -7.91 -8.22
C VAL A 516 -14.26 -8.60 -9.51
N TRP A 517 -15.22 -8.83 -10.40
CA TRP A 517 -15.00 -9.45 -11.70
C TRP A 517 -15.52 -8.53 -12.80
N VAL A 518 -14.92 -8.61 -13.98
CA VAL A 518 -15.29 -7.83 -15.14
C VAL A 518 -15.51 -8.75 -16.33
N GLN A 519 -16.59 -8.53 -17.06
CA GLN A 519 -16.87 -9.25 -18.30
C GLN A 519 -17.37 -8.33 -19.40
N ASP A 520 -17.16 -8.73 -20.64
CA ASP A 520 -17.72 -8.04 -21.80
C ASP A 520 -19.24 -8.13 -21.82
N ILE A 521 -19.90 -7.00 -22.07
CA ILE A 521 -21.31 -7.00 -22.46
C ILE A 521 -21.35 -7.43 -23.91
N VAL A 522 -21.55 -8.72 -24.15
CA VAL A 522 -21.85 -9.22 -25.50
C VAL A 522 -23.21 -8.64 -25.88
N ALA A 523 -23.24 -7.77 -26.89
CA ALA A 523 -24.50 -7.34 -27.48
C ALA A 523 -25.22 -8.61 -27.94
N ALA A 524 -26.41 -8.87 -27.41
CA ALA A 524 -27.23 -9.95 -27.92
C ALA A 524 -27.39 -9.72 -29.42
N ASP A 525 -26.94 -10.67 -30.25
CA ASP A 525 -27.22 -10.66 -31.68
C ASP A 525 -28.73 -10.47 -31.83
N GLN A 526 -29.12 -9.34 -32.41
CA GLN A 526 -30.49 -9.14 -32.85
C GLN A 526 -30.68 -10.05 -34.07
N SER A 527 -31.02 -11.31 -33.82
CA SER A 527 -31.44 -12.28 -34.85
C SER A 527 -32.94 -12.26 -35.04
#